data_AF-A0A5D4QPQ5-F1
#
_entry.id   AF-A0A5D4QPQ5-F1
#
_cell.length_a   1.000
_cell.length_b   1.000
_cell.length_c   1.000
_cell.angle_alpha   90.00
_cell.angle_beta   90.00
_cell.angle_gamma   90.00
#
_symmetry.space_group_name_H-M   'P 1'
#
loop_
_entity.id
_entity.type
_entity.pdbx_description
1 polymer ?
#
loop_
_entity_poly.entity_id
_entity_poly.type
_entity_poly.pdbx_seq_one_letter_code
_entity_poly.pdbx_strand_id
1 'polypeptide(L)' 'VAQAGIPEFMKAAKTIKNWQIEILNSFSYNYSNGFLEGLNNLTKVMKRNAFGFRSFKRFRAKILLTHKYKKLGVHIG' A
#
# COMPACT_ATOMS: atom_id res chain seq x y z
N VAL A 1 -4.61 -12.55 -25.48
CA VAL A 1 -3.31 -12.48 -24.77
C VAL A 1 -2.35 -13.59 -25.20
N ALA A 2 -2.73 -14.87 -25.06
CA ALA A 2 -1.86 -15.98 -25.46
C ALA A 2 -1.45 -15.97 -26.94
N GLN A 3 -2.35 -15.53 -27.83
CA GLN A 3 -2.09 -15.39 -29.27
C GLN A 3 -1.04 -14.34 -29.63
N ALA A 4 -0.83 -13.32 -28.79
CA ALA A 4 0.14 -12.25 -29.04
C ALA A 4 1.56 -12.63 -28.57
N GLY A 5 1.70 -13.68 -27.75
CA GLY A 5 3.00 -14.18 -27.29
C GLY A 5 3.80 -13.26 -26.36
N ILE A 6 3.26 -12.12 -25.95
CA ILE A 6 3.96 -11.11 -25.15
C ILE A 6 4.10 -11.60 -23.68
N PRO A 7 5.32 -11.85 -23.17
CA PRO A 7 5.53 -12.43 -21.85
C PRO A 7 4.94 -11.60 -20.69
N GLU A 8 4.99 -10.28 -20.80
CA GLU A 8 4.47 -9.34 -19.80
C GLU A 8 2.96 -9.48 -19.65
N PHE A 9 2.22 -9.60 -20.75
CA PHE A 9 0.78 -9.80 -20.71
C PHE A 9 0.40 -11.20 -20.23
N MET A 10 1.19 -12.22 -20.55
CA MET A 10 0.98 -13.56 -20.00
C MET A 10 1.14 -13.57 -18.47
N LYS A 11 2.16 -12.87 -17.95
CA LYS A 11 2.37 -12.70 -16.51
C LYS A 11 1.22 -11.91 -15.86
N ALA A 12 0.78 -10.81 -16.47
CA ALA A 12 -0.35 -10.03 -15.98
C ALA A 12 -1.65 -10.86 -15.95
N ALA A 13 -1.95 -11.60 -17.01
CA ALA A 13 -3.11 -12.47 -17.09
C ALA A 13 -3.08 -13.59 -16.02
N LYS A 14 -1.90 -14.18 -15.77
CA LYS A 14 -1.71 -15.15 -14.69
C LYS A 14 -2.00 -14.52 -13.32
N THR A 15 -1.52 -13.31 -13.07
CA THR A 15 -1.81 -12.58 -11.82
C THR A 15 -3.31 -12.35 -11.66
N ILE A 16 -4.00 -11.85 -12.68
CA ILE A 16 -5.46 -11.64 -12.62
C ILE A 16 -6.19 -12.94 -12.31
N LYS A 17 -5.80 -14.05 -12.97
CA LYS A 17 -6.41 -15.37 -12.71
C LYS A 17 -6.16 -15.86 -11.29
N ASN A 18 -4.96 -15.64 -10.74
CA ASN A 18 -4.62 -16.05 -9.38
C ASN A 18 -5.44 -15.29 -8.32
N TRP A 19 -5.76 -14.02 -8.57
CA TRP A 19 -6.49 -13.14 -7.65
C TRP A 19 -7.98 -12.96 -8.02
N GLN A 20 -8.51 -13.83 -8.89
CA GLN A 20 -9.86 -13.67 -9.44
C GLN A 20 -10.94 -13.68 -8.34
N ILE A 21 -10.74 -14.48 -7.29
CA ILE A 21 -11.73 -14.63 -6.20
C ILE A 21 -11.82 -13.31 -5.42
N GLU A 22 -10.68 -12.74 -5.05
CA GLU A 22 -10.60 -11.48 -4.31
C GLU A 22 -11.12 -10.32 -5.15
N ILE A 23 -10.81 -10.29 -6.44
CA ILE A 23 -11.35 -9.31 -7.39
C ILE A 23 -12.88 -9.40 -7.42
N LEU A 24 -13.46 -10.59 -7.59
CA LEU A 24 -14.91 -10.78 -7.62
C LEU A 24 -15.56 -10.42 -6.27
N ASN A 25 -14.94 -10.81 -5.16
CA ASN A 25 -15.39 -10.44 -3.82
C ASN A 25 -15.42 -8.91 -3.63
N SER A 26 -14.47 -8.17 -4.22
CA SER A 26 -14.44 -6.71 -4.12
C SER A 26 -15.67 -6.01 -4.71
N PHE A 27 -16.36 -6.65 -5.68
CA PHE A 27 -17.63 -6.14 -6.21
C PHE A 27 -18.84 -6.52 -5.35
N SER A 28 -18.73 -7.62 -4.59
CA SER A 28 -19.83 -8.13 -3.78
C SER A 28 -19.89 -7.48 -2.40
N TYR A 29 -18.75 -7.03 -1.88
CA TYR A 29 -18.64 -6.38 -0.58
C TYR A 29 -18.26 -4.91 -0.71
N ASN A 30 -18.83 -4.04 0.12
CA ASN A 30 -18.48 -2.61 0.18
C ASN A 30 -17.13 -2.33 0.88
N TYR A 31 -16.13 -3.20 0.68
CA TYR A 31 -14.77 -2.96 1.18
C TYR A 31 -13.99 -2.13 0.17
N SER A 32 -13.50 -0.98 0.60
CA SER A 32 -12.63 -0.12 -0.21
C SER A 32 -11.18 -0.20 0.28
N ASN A 33 -10.25 -0.37 -0.66
CA ASN A 33 -8.82 -0.21 -0.38
C ASN A 33 -8.40 1.25 -0.14
N GLY A 34 -9.29 2.23 -0.34
CA GLY A 34 -8.96 3.66 -0.26
C GLY A 34 -8.36 4.07 1.08
N PHE A 35 -8.83 3.51 2.20
CA PHE A 35 -8.23 3.77 3.51
C PHE A 35 -6.77 3.27 3.58
N LEU A 36 -6.52 2.04 3.14
CA LEU A 36 -5.18 1.43 3.11
C LEU A 36 -4.24 2.18 2.16
N GLU A 37 -4.75 2.60 1.00
CA GLU A 37 -4.01 3.43 0.04
C GLU A 37 -3.65 4.79 0.64
N GLY A 38 -4.57 5.41 1.39
CA GLY A 38 -4.31 6.64 2.12
C GLY A 38 -3.18 6.50 3.14
N LEU A 39 -3.17 5.41 3.93
CA LEU A 39 -2.09 5.09 4.87
C LEU A 39 -0.74 4.90 4.14
N ASN A 40 -0.75 4.16 3.03
CA ASN A 40 0.44 3.91 2.24
C ASN A 40 0.99 5.19 1.60
N ASN A 41 0.12 6.07 1.09
CA ASN A 41 0.52 7.35 0.52
C ASN A 41 1.17 8.26 1.57
N LEU A 42 0.55 8.41 2.75
CA LEU A 42 1.13 9.21 3.84
C LEU A 42 2.48 8.66 4.28
N THR A 43 2.63 7.34 4.35
CA THR A 43 3.89 6.67 4.66
C THR A 43 4.97 6.96 3.61
N LYS A 44 4.61 6.95 2.32
CA LYS A 44 5.52 7.33 1.23
C LYS A 44 5.93 8.80 1.33
N VAL A 45 4.99 9.71 1.64
CA VAL A 45 5.27 11.13 1.87
C VAL A 45 6.22 11.32 3.05
N MET A 46 5.99 10.66 4.19
CA MET A 46 6.89 10.71 5.34
C MET A 46 8.31 10.26 4.99
N LYS A 47 8.45 9.18 4.22
CA LYS A 47 9.76 8.70 3.77
C LYS A 47 10.46 9.72 2.86
N ARG A 48 9.72 10.35 1.94
CA ARG A 48 10.24 11.35 1.01
C ARG A 48 10.71 12.61 1.74
N ASN A 49 9.88 13.14 2.64
CA ASN A 49 10.19 14.36 3.41
C ASN A 49 11.39 14.18 4.34
N ALA A 50 11.64 12.95 4.82
CA ALA A 50 12.80 12.63 5.63
C ALA A 50 14.09 12.37 4.82
N PHE A 51 14.04 12.46 3.48
CA PHE A 51 15.13 12.06 2.57
C PHE A 51 15.60 10.62 2.80
N GLY A 52 14.68 9.74 3.20
CA GLY A 52 14.95 8.35 3.56
C GLY A 52 15.33 8.15 5.02
N PHE A 53 14.95 6.99 5.56
CA PHE A 53 15.28 6.60 6.93
C PHE A 53 16.46 5.63 6.92
N ARG A 54 17.50 5.92 7.71
CA ARG A 54 18.65 5.02 7.90
C ARG A 54 18.31 3.76 8.71
N SER A 55 17.25 3.81 9.52
CA SER A 55 16.81 2.70 10.38
C SER A 55 15.33 2.42 10.17
N PHE A 56 15.00 1.18 9.80
CA PHE A 56 13.62 0.73 9.68
C PHE A 56 12.86 0.83 11.02
N LYS A 57 13.53 0.58 12.15
CA LYS A 57 12.93 0.72 13.48
C LYS A 57 12.43 2.14 13.73
N ARG A 58 13.24 3.15 13.36
CA ARG A 58 12.85 4.57 13.46
C ARG A 58 11.73 4.93 12.49
N PHE A 59 11.78 4.41 11.26
CA PHE A 59 10.71 4.63 10.28
C PHE A 59 9.37 4.06 10.77
N ARG A 60 9.37 2.80 11.24
CA ARG A 60 8.19 2.15 11.82
C ARG A 60 7.66 2.91 13.03
N ALA A 61 8.53 3.38 13.92
CA ALA A 61 8.12 4.20 15.05
C ALA A 61 7.41 5.47 14.57
N LYS A 62 7.97 6.20 13.59
CA LYS A 62 7.33 7.40 13.03
C LYS A 62 5.97 7.10 12.41
N ILE A 63 5.83 6.03 11.62
CA ILE A 63 4.55 5.58 11.05
C ILE A 63 3.53 5.33 12.17
N LEU A 64 3.90 4.61 13.23
CA LEU A 64 3.01 4.31 14.35
C LEU A 64 2.62 5.58 15.13
N LEU A 65 3.55 6.50 15.37
CA LEU A 65 3.22 7.78 15.98
C LEU A 65 2.20 8.56 15.13
N THR A 66 2.38 8.60 13.82
CA THR A 66 1.50 9.34 12.90
C THR A 66 0.11 8.70 12.77
N HIS A 67 0.00 7.37 12.73
CA HIS A 67 -1.28 6.70 12.47
C HIS A 67 -1.99 6.21 13.72
N LYS A 68 -1.26 5.58 14.65
CA LYS A 68 -1.82 4.94 15.85
C LYS A 68 -1.88 5.90 17.04
N TYR A 69 -0.86 6.75 17.21
CA TYR A 69 -0.74 7.64 18.36
C TYR A 69 -0.84 9.11 17.97
N LYS A 70 -1.80 9.44 17.09
CA LYS A 70 -2.00 10.79 16.53
C LYS A 70 -1.96 11.90 17.58
N LYS A 71 -2.62 11.70 18.74
CA LYS A 71 -2.67 12.68 19.83
C LYS A 71 -1.32 12.96 20.49
N LEU A 72 -0.43 11.96 20.58
CA LEU A 72 0.95 12.17 21.07
C LEU A 72 1.85 12.78 20.01
N GLY A 73 1.66 12.39 18.74
CA GLY A 73 2.52 12.81 17.63
C GLY A 73 2.45 14.31 17.29
N VAL A 74 1.38 15.02 17.71
CA VAL A 74 1.24 16.47 17.47
C VAL A 74 2.24 17.30 18.30
N HIS A 75 2.62 16.81 19.47
CA HIS A 75 3.49 17.52 20.41
C HIS A 75 4.98 17.15 20.27
N ILE A 76 5.31 16.24 19.34
CA ILE A 76 6.68 15.78 19.10
C ILE A 76 7.07 16.25 17.69
N GLY A 77 7.45 17.53 17.61
CA GLY A 77 7.94 18.21 16.42
C GLY A 77 9.26 18.89 16.73
#